data_AF-A0A963ZG78-F1
#
_entry.id   AF-A0A963ZG78-F1
#
_cell.length_a   1.000
_cell.length_b   1.000
_cell.length_c   1.000
_cell.angle_alpha   90.00
_cell.angle_beta   90.00
_cell.angle_gamma   90.00
#
_symmetry.space_group_name_H-M   'P 1'
#
loop_
_entity.id
_entity.type
_entity.pdbx_description
1 polymer ?
#
loop_
_entity_poly.entity_id
_entity_poly.type
_entity_poly.pdbx_seq_one_letter_code
_entity_poly.pdbx_strand_id
1 'polypeptide(L)'
;MGLSQYDPGQELSSIDFAAMIGGPLSAIVDAQSKAALSTVDFVKSIGFTPDTEDEITGEITPGEPVYVTFKYPKMITPYVAAVVGLIDALTIVSGGTGYTVGDTLTVKGIALTVSSVDTAGVIQTIAFNDTSGGHTPFSAEASIGGSGSGATFKLTTIDTPATPAEFAQMKLEVPILTMMPIPFIRVEEGTIDFNAKITSMEYRQIGSEFKFSTSTSMDNTNTNTNIGFFGGLNFNKNVNTISLKTSLSYQRNTKEGFKIDKTFHLGVKVKVSQDEMPEGMEKLLGILEDAIVSQPVE
;
A
#
# COMPACT_ATOMS: atom_id res chain seq x y z
N MET A 1 -21.89 31.78 57.63
CA MET A 1 -22.14 31.05 56.37
C MET A 1 -20.86 31.07 55.57
N GLY A 2 -20.23 29.92 55.40
CA GLY A 2 -18.97 29.79 54.66
C GLY A 2 -19.21 30.06 53.17
N LEU A 3 -18.37 30.91 52.59
CA LEU A 3 -18.31 31.13 51.15
C LEU A 3 -17.72 29.86 50.54
N SER A 4 -18.50 29.15 49.72
CA SER A 4 -17.97 28.11 48.84
C SER A 4 -17.07 28.81 47.82
N GLN A 5 -15.76 28.70 48.03
CA GLN A 5 -14.73 29.35 47.23
C GLN A 5 -14.54 28.52 45.96
N TYR A 6 -15.18 28.94 44.87
CA TYR A 6 -15.03 28.32 43.55
C TYR A 6 -13.66 28.70 42.97
N ASP A 7 -12.76 27.71 42.91
CA ASP A 7 -11.43 27.83 42.31
C ASP A 7 -11.38 27.07 40.96
N PRO A 8 -11.37 27.77 39.82
CA PRO A 8 -11.29 27.13 38.51
C PRO A 8 -9.98 26.34 38.31
N GLY A 9 -8.92 26.61 39.10
CA GLY A 9 -7.70 25.81 39.12
C GLY A 9 -7.91 24.40 39.70
N GLN A 10 -8.78 24.24 40.70
CA GLN A 10 -9.15 22.92 41.23
C GLN A 10 -10.07 22.14 40.29
N GLU A 11 -11.00 22.79 39.58
CA GLU A 11 -11.85 22.13 38.59
C GLU A 11 -11.05 21.66 37.36
N LEU A 12 -10.04 22.41 36.92
CA LEU A 12 -9.09 21.97 35.88
C LEU A 12 -8.17 20.84 36.35
N SER A 13 -7.76 20.83 37.62
CA SER A 13 -7.00 19.75 38.24
C SER A 13 -7.83 18.48 38.48
N SER A 14 -9.16 18.57 38.49
CA SER A 14 -10.08 17.43 38.62
C SER A 14 -10.27 16.65 37.31
N ILE A 15 -9.76 17.18 36.19
CA ILE A 15 -9.77 16.49 34.91
C ILE A 15 -8.58 15.54 34.88
N ASP A 16 -8.88 14.24 34.89
CA ASP A 16 -7.88 13.20 34.73
C ASP A 16 -7.46 13.07 33.26
N PHE A 17 -6.55 13.94 32.83
CA PHE A 17 -5.95 13.92 31.50
C PHE A 17 -5.22 12.60 31.22
N ALA A 18 -4.70 11.93 32.25
CA ALA A 18 -4.04 10.65 32.10
C ALA A 18 -5.06 9.55 31.72
N ALA A 19 -6.25 9.54 32.33
CA ALA A 19 -7.33 8.63 31.92
C ALA A 19 -7.91 8.99 30.54
N MET A 20 -8.10 10.28 30.24
CA MET A 20 -8.68 10.71 28.94
C MET A 20 -7.76 10.47 27.74
N ILE A 21 -6.44 10.52 27.91
CA ILE A 21 -5.47 10.26 26.83
C ILE A 21 -5.01 8.79 26.89
N GLY A 22 -4.83 8.24 28.08
CA GLY A 22 -4.36 6.87 28.30
C GLY A 22 -5.34 5.80 27.85
N GLY A 23 -6.66 6.02 28.01
CA GLY A 23 -7.68 5.09 27.52
C GLY A 23 -7.60 4.85 26.01
N PRO A 24 -7.67 5.91 25.17
CA PRO A 24 -7.48 5.79 23.73
C PRO A 24 -6.11 5.23 23.32
N LEU A 25 -5.01 5.63 23.98
CA LEU A 25 -3.68 5.07 23.68
C LEU A 25 -3.58 3.57 23.98
N SER A 26 -4.08 3.13 25.13
CA SER A 26 -4.14 1.71 25.49
C SER A 26 -4.99 0.92 24.51
N ALA A 27 -6.14 1.47 24.10
CA ALA A 27 -7.01 0.84 23.11
C ALA A 27 -6.33 0.68 21.74
N ILE A 28 -5.50 1.65 21.32
CA ILE A 28 -4.71 1.54 20.08
C ILE A 28 -3.66 0.42 20.19
N VAL A 29 -2.96 0.32 21.33
CA VAL A 29 -1.96 -0.74 21.56
C VAL A 29 -2.63 -2.12 21.54
N ASP A 30 -3.76 -2.27 22.22
CA ASP A 30 -4.52 -3.53 22.22
C ASP A 30 -5.06 -3.87 20.83
N ALA A 31 -5.55 -2.88 20.09
CA ALA A 31 -6.00 -3.06 18.71
C ALA A 31 -4.86 -3.50 17.78
N GLN A 32 -3.66 -2.94 17.94
CA GLN A 32 -2.48 -3.36 17.18
C GLN A 32 -2.04 -4.78 17.52
N SER A 33 -2.02 -5.15 18.81
CA SER A 33 -1.71 -6.52 19.22
C SER A 33 -2.70 -7.54 18.64
N LYS A 34 -4.01 -7.25 18.71
CA LYS A 34 -5.05 -8.10 18.10
C LYS A 34 -4.94 -8.19 16.59
N ALA A 35 -4.61 -7.09 15.92
CA ALA A 35 -4.38 -7.09 14.48
C ALA A 35 -3.18 -7.98 14.10
N ALA A 36 -2.07 -7.87 14.83
CA ALA A 36 -0.89 -8.70 14.62
C ALA A 36 -1.18 -10.20 14.85
N LEU A 37 -1.91 -10.54 15.91
CA LEU A 37 -2.32 -11.92 16.17
C LEU A 37 -3.23 -12.46 15.06
N SER A 38 -4.20 -11.68 14.59
CA SER A 38 -5.06 -12.07 13.46
C SER A 38 -4.25 -12.36 12.20
N THR A 39 -3.17 -11.60 11.94
CA THR A 39 -2.26 -11.90 10.84
C THR A 39 -1.51 -13.21 11.06
N VAL A 40 -0.99 -13.47 12.26
CA VAL A 40 -0.31 -14.75 12.58
C VAL A 40 -1.25 -15.94 12.42
N ASP A 41 -2.48 -15.82 12.93
CA ASP A 41 -3.50 -16.87 12.85
C ASP A 41 -3.90 -17.13 11.39
N PHE A 42 -4.06 -16.06 10.60
CA PHE A 42 -4.23 -16.15 9.16
C PHE A 42 -3.07 -16.95 8.56
N VAL A 43 -1.82 -16.51 8.72
CA VAL A 43 -0.64 -17.21 8.15
C VAL A 43 -0.58 -18.69 8.56
N LYS A 44 -0.83 -19.03 9.82
CA LYS A 44 -0.83 -20.43 10.28
C LYS A 44 -1.94 -21.25 9.64
N SER A 45 -3.15 -20.71 9.54
CA SER A 45 -4.33 -21.46 9.09
C SER A 45 -4.32 -21.87 7.61
N ILE A 46 -3.62 -21.13 6.76
CA ILE A 46 -3.62 -21.29 5.30
C ILE A 46 -2.23 -21.57 4.76
N GLY A 47 -1.18 -21.12 5.47
CA GLY A 47 0.20 -21.34 5.09
C GLY A 47 0.76 -22.69 5.51
N PHE A 48 0.19 -23.34 6.54
CA PHE A 48 0.75 -24.55 7.14
C PHE A 48 -0.30 -25.64 7.36
N THR A 49 0.13 -26.91 7.35
CA THR A 49 -0.70 -28.02 7.81
C THR A 49 -0.90 -27.94 9.34
N PRO A 50 -1.92 -28.58 9.91
CA PRO A 50 -2.06 -28.66 11.36
C PRO A 50 -0.86 -29.37 11.99
N ASP A 51 -0.46 -28.94 13.18
CA ASP A 51 0.51 -29.66 13.99
C ASP A 51 -0.04 -31.07 14.31
N THR A 52 0.82 -32.08 14.26
CA THR A 52 0.46 -33.45 14.64
C THR A 52 1.13 -33.82 15.94
N GLU A 53 0.35 -34.31 16.90
CA GLU A 53 0.86 -34.84 18.17
C GLU A 53 0.92 -36.37 18.10
N ASP A 54 2.08 -36.94 18.43
CA ASP A 54 2.22 -38.38 18.56
C ASP A 54 1.61 -38.84 19.90
N GLU A 55 0.54 -39.64 19.83
CA GLU A 55 -0.23 -40.09 21.00
C GLU A 55 0.60 -40.90 22.02
N ILE A 56 1.78 -41.40 21.63
CA ILE A 56 2.62 -42.25 22.48
C ILE A 56 3.74 -41.46 23.15
N THR A 57 4.35 -40.51 22.44
CA THR A 57 5.51 -39.73 22.94
C THR A 57 5.15 -38.33 23.43
N GLY A 58 3.96 -37.82 23.07
CA GLY A 58 3.56 -36.43 23.32
C GLY A 58 4.38 -35.42 22.52
N GLU A 59 5.10 -35.86 21.48
CA GLU A 59 5.91 -35.00 20.63
C GLU A 59 5.01 -34.27 19.63
N ILE A 60 5.08 -32.94 19.63
CA ILE A 60 4.35 -32.08 18.70
C ILE A 60 5.24 -31.86 17.48
N THR A 61 4.82 -32.39 16.34
CA THR A 61 5.45 -32.13 15.04
C THR A 61 4.81 -30.88 14.44
N PRO A 62 5.58 -29.80 14.19
CA PRO A 62 5.06 -28.59 13.58
C PRO A 62 4.54 -28.85 12.15
N GLY A 63 3.46 -28.16 11.79
CA GLY A 63 2.90 -28.19 10.45
C GLY A 63 3.89 -27.76 9.36
N GLU A 64 3.82 -28.43 8.21
CA GLU A 64 4.64 -28.11 7.04
C GLU A 64 3.95 -27.03 6.17
N PRO A 65 4.72 -26.19 5.46
CA PRO A 65 4.15 -25.17 4.60
C PRO A 65 3.41 -25.78 3.40
N VAL A 66 2.26 -25.20 3.05
CA VAL A 66 1.42 -25.64 1.93
C VAL A 66 1.90 -25.01 0.61
N TYR A 67 2.15 -25.86 -0.39
CA TYR A 67 2.60 -25.46 -1.73
C TYR A 67 1.51 -25.66 -2.77
N VAL A 68 1.49 -24.77 -3.77
CA VAL A 68 0.72 -24.92 -5.00
C VAL A 68 1.67 -25.33 -6.13
N THR A 69 1.26 -26.34 -6.89
CA THR A 69 2.02 -26.82 -8.04
C THR A 69 1.42 -26.29 -9.35
N PHE A 70 2.24 -25.63 -10.15
CA PHE A 70 1.91 -25.21 -11.52
C PHE A 70 2.70 -26.07 -12.51
N LYS A 71 2.07 -26.39 -13.64
CA LYS A 71 2.73 -27.06 -14.76
C LYS A 71 2.62 -26.20 -16.00
N TYR A 72 3.73 -25.96 -16.68
CA TYR A 72 3.75 -25.15 -17.90
C TYR A 72 4.73 -25.72 -18.93
N PRO A 73 4.44 -25.63 -20.24
CA PRO A 73 5.39 -26.01 -21.28
C PRO A 73 6.50 -24.98 -21.38
N LYS A 74 7.75 -25.42 -21.51
CA LYS A 74 8.91 -24.56 -21.77
C LYS A 74 9.73 -25.14 -22.92
N MET A 75 10.20 -24.28 -23.82
CA MET A 75 11.17 -24.67 -24.85
C MET A 75 12.50 -25.00 -24.17
N ILE A 76 12.99 -26.22 -24.39
CA ILE A 76 14.31 -26.66 -23.88
C ILE A 76 15.38 -26.64 -24.96
N THR A 77 14.97 -26.79 -26.22
CA THR A 77 15.86 -26.68 -27.38
C THR A 77 15.21 -25.81 -28.46
N PRO A 78 15.91 -24.78 -28.96
CA PRO A 78 15.38 -23.96 -30.05
C PRO A 78 15.42 -24.75 -31.37
N TYR A 79 14.58 -24.33 -32.31
CA TYR A 79 14.62 -24.82 -33.67
C TYR A 79 15.97 -24.52 -34.31
N VAL A 80 16.57 -25.52 -34.94
CA VAL A 80 17.77 -25.36 -35.78
C VAL A 80 17.38 -25.72 -37.21
N ALA A 81 17.53 -24.75 -38.12
CA ALA A 81 17.23 -24.93 -39.53
C ALA A 81 18.14 -25.98 -40.18
N ALA A 82 17.61 -26.71 -41.16
CA ALA A 82 18.43 -27.61 -41.97
C ALA A 82 19.51 -26.82 -42.70
N VAL A 83 20.76 -27.30 -42.65
CA VAL A 83 21.84 -26.77 -43.48
C VAL A 83 22.23 -27.85 -44.47
N VAL A 84 21.93 -27.60 -45.74
CA VAL A 84 22.24 -28.48 -46.86
C VAL A 84 23.61 -28.10 -47.41
N GLY A 85 24.42 -29.09 -47.78
CA GLY A 85 25.66 -28.86 -48.51
C GLY A 85 26.81 -28.29 -47.66
N LEU A 86 26.95 -28.71 -46.40
CA LEU A 86 28.15 -28.42 -45.60
C LEU A 86 29.34 -29.21 -46.14
N ILE A 87 30.54 -28.63 -46.09
CA ILE A 87 31.77 -29.33 -46.50
C ILE A 87 32.08 -30.45 -45.49
N ASP A 88 32.11 -31.69 -45.97
CA ASP A 88 32.52 -32.87 -45.19
C ASP A 88 34.01 -33.18 -45.43
N ALA A 89 34.42 -33.26 -46.70
CA ALA A 89 35.82 -33.36 -47.08
C ALA A 89 36.09 -32.73 -48.44
N LEU A 90 37.20 -32.01 -48.54
CA LEU A 90 37.72 -31.47 -49.79
C LEU A 90 39.11 -32.04 -50.05
N THR A 91 39.23 -32.84 -51.10
CA THR A 91 40.40 -33.68 -51.40
C THR A 91 40.99 -33.37 -52.75
N ILE A 92 42.30 -33.59 -52.89
CA ILE A 92 43.02 -33.40 -54.16
C ILE A 92 42.85 -34.68 -54.99
N VAL A 93 42.38 -34.53 -56.23
CA VAL A 93 42.25 -35.63 -57.21
C VAL A 93 43.47 -35.66 -58.14
N SER A 94 43.93 -34.48 -58.55
CA SER A 94 45.19 -34.26 -59.26
C SER A 94 45.84 -33.00 -58.72
N GLY A 95 47.11 -33.08 -58.32
CA GLY A 95 47.85 -31.93 -57.80
C GLY A 95 48.34 -30.95 -58.88
N GLY A 96 48.10 -31.25 -60.16
CA GLY A 96 48.54 -30.43 -61.29
C GLY A 96 50.06 -30.27 -61.35
N THR A 97 50.54 -29.16 -61.91
CA THR A 97 51.98 -28.83 -61.98
C THR A 97 52.21 -27.33 -61.87
N GLY A 98 53.40 -26.93 -61.40
CA GLY A 98 53.84 -25.53 -61.39
C GLY A 98 53.20 -24.63 -60.31
N TYR A 99 52.57 -25.20 -59.28
CA TYR A 99 52.06 -24.43 -58.14
C TYR A 99 53.17 -24.11 -57.13
N THR A 100 53.00 -23.02 -56.40
CA THR A 100 53.87 -22.63 -55.28
C THR A 100 53.10 -22.57 -53.96
N VAL A 101 53.81 -22.77 -52.84
CA VAL A 101 53.20 -22.67 -51.51
C VAL A 101 52.70 -21.24 -51.28
N GLY A 102 51.45 -21.11 -50.83
CA GLY A 102 50.76 -19.83 -50.67
C GLY A 102 49.87 -19.43 -51.84
N ASP A 103 49.89 -20.17 -52.96
CA ASP A 103 48.96 -19.95 -54.06
C ASP A 103 47.50 -20.07 -53.60
N THR A 104 46.68 -19.11 -54.01
CA THR A 104 45.23 -19.13 -53.76
C THR A 104 44.50 -19.69 -54.98
N LEU A 105 43.72 -20.74 -54.74
CA LEU A 105 42.94 -21.45 -55.73
C LEU A 105 41.46 -21.31 -55.38
N THR A 106 40.59 -21.25 -56.38
CA THR A 106 39.14 -21.24 -56.19
C THR A 106 38.50 -22.38 -56.95
N VAL A 107 37.68 -23.17 -56.27
CA VAL A 107 36.93 -24.30 -56.86
C VAL A 107 35.46 -24.12 -56.50
N LYS A 108 34.61 -23.88 -57.51
CA LYS A 108 33.16 -23.64 -57.33
C LYS A 108 32.82 -22.65 -56.19
N GLY A 109 33.63 -21.60 -56.06
CA GLY A 109 33.43 -20.56 -55.04
C GLY A 109 34.15 -20.80 -53.70
N ILE A 110 34.72 -21.99 -53.48
CA ILE A 110 35.50 -22.29 -52.28
C ILE A 110 36.94 -21.84 -52.50
N ALA A 111 37.46 -21.01 -51.59
CA ALA A 111 38.86 -20.58 -51.59
C ALA A 111 39.75 -21.61 -50.89
N LEU A 112 40.82 -22.00 -51.58
CA LEU A 112 41.83 -22.96 -51.16
C LEU A 112 43.19 -22.28 -51.15
N THR A 113 44.03 -22.57 -50.16
CA THR A 113 45.44 -22.14 -50.14
C THR A 113 46.33 -23.36 -50.25
N VAL A 114 47.33 -23.30 -51.13
CA VAL A 114 48.32 -24.39 -51.28
C VAL A 114 49.28 -24.37 -50.10
N SER A 115 49.31 -25.48 -49.35
CA SER A 115 50.10 -25.61 -48.11
C SER A 115 51.43 -26.33 -48.32
N SER A 116 51.52 -27.24 -49.30
CA SER A 116 52.77 -27.86 -49.70
C SER A 116 52.74 -28.34 -51.16
N VAL A 117 53.91 -28.31 -51.80
CA VAL A 117 54.12 -28.79 -53.17
C VAL A 117 55.39 -29.65 -53.25
N ASP A 118 55.49 -30.51 -54.25
CA ASP A 118 56.72 -31.25 -54.56
C ASP A 118 57.69 -30.44 -55.46
N THR A 119 58.81 -31.05 -55.85
CA THR A 119 59.84 -30.41 -56.70
C THR A 119 59.33 -30.06 -58.11
N ALA A 120 58.24 -30.67 -58.57
CA ALA A 120 57.58 -30.40 -59.84
C ALA A 120 56.40 -29.40 -59.71
N GLY A 121 56.14 -28.89 -58.50
CA GLY A 121 55.02 -27.99 -58.22
C GLY A 121 53.66 -28.70 -58.21
N VAL A 122 53.62 -30.01 -57.93
CA VAL A 122 52.40 -30.78 -57.70
C VAL A 122 51.91 -30.52 -56.27
N ILE A 123 50.65 -30.14 -56.13
CA ILE A 123 50.04 -29.86 -54.81
C ILE A 123 49.89 -31.15 -54.01
N GLN A 124 50.44 -31.15 -52.79
CA GLN A 124 50.36 -32.29 -51.86
C GLN A 124 49.37 -32.04 -50.73
N THR A 125 49.28 -30.80 -50.24
CA THR A 125 48.31 -30.42 -49.20
C THR A 125 47.73 -29.04 -49.48
N ILE A 126 46.47 -28.86 -49.06
CA ILE A 126 45.71 -27.61 -49.16
C ILE A 126 45.13 -27.25 -47.80
N ALA A 127 44.84 -25.98 -47.60
CA ALA A 127 44.07 -25.46 -46.47
C ALA A 127 42.85 -24.68 -46.97
N PHE A 128 41.73 -24.81 -46.26
CA PHE A 128 40.50 -24.06 -46.48
C PHE A 128 39.82 -23.81 -45.12
N ASN A 129 39.00 -22.77 -45.03
CA ASN A 129 38.27 -22.42 -43.80
C ASN A 129 36.84 -21.95 -44.15
N ASP A 130 36.18 -22.70 -45.02
CA ASP A 130 34.78 -22.46 -45.38
C ASP A 130 33.89 -23.37 -44.55
N THR A 131 33.03 -22.74 -43.74
CA THR A 131 32.03 -23.42 -42.89
C THR A 131 30.60 -23.15 -43.37
N SER A 132 30.43 -22.58 -44.57
CA SER A 132 29.13 -22.27 -45.13
C SER A 132 28.44 -23.52 -45.70
N GLY A 133 27.11 -23.48 -45.74
CA GLY A 133 26.28 -24.46 -46.44
C GLY A 133 25.97 -24.00 -47.87
N GLY A 134 25.39 -24.89 -48.67
CA GLY A 134 24.97 -24.61 -50.04
C GLY A 134 25.98 -25.03 -51.10
N HIS A 135 27.03 -25.76 -50.72
CA HIS A 135 27.96 -26.33 -51.70
C HIS A 135 27.36 -27.57 -52.37
N THR A 136 27.60 -27.72 -53.67
CA THR A 136 27.24 -28.92 -54.41
C THR A 136 28.44 -29.87 -54.51
N PRO A 137 28.30 -31.17 -54.23
CA PRO A 137 29.41 -32.12 -54.30
C PRO A 137 29.93 -32.24 -55.75
N PHE A 138 31.25 -32.41 -55.89
CA PHE A 138 31.92 -32.59 -57.19
C PHE A 138 33.07 -33.58 -57.05
N SER A 139 33.41 -34.29 -58.14
CA SER A 139 34.34 -35.42 -58.10
C SER A 139 35.68 -35.19 -58.79
N ALA A 140 35.81 -34.16 -59.64
CA ALA A 140 37.04 -33.81 -60.34
C ALA A 140 36.95 -32.39 -60.95
N GLU A 141 36.69 -31.38 -60.12
CA GLU A 141 36.54 -30.01 -60.62
C GLU A 141 37.89 -29.30 -60.67
N ALA A 142 38.13 -28.58 -61.77
CA ALA A 142 39.35 -27.79 -61.95
C ALA A 142 39.35 -26.55 -61.05
N SER A 143 40.50 -26.26 -60.45
CA SER A 143 40.72 -24.98 -59.76
C SER A 143 41.08 -23.85 -60.71
N ILE A 144 40.67 -22.65 -60.34
CA ILE A 144 41.05 -21.39 -61.00
C ILE A 144 41.94 -20.59 -60.04
N GLY A 145 43.02 -19.99 -60.54
CA GLY A 145 43.97 -19.20 -59.75
C GLY A 145 45.32 -19.89 -59.53
N GLY A 146 46.21 -19.25 -58.77
CA GLY A 146 47.58 -19.70 -58.53
C GLY A 146 48.54 -19.56 -59.72
N SER A 147 49.79 -20.00 -59.56
CA SER A 147 50.81 -19.95 -60.61
C SER A 147 50.84 -21.18 -61.53
N GLY A 148 50.21 -22.29 -61.10
CA GLY A 148 50.21 -23.58 -61.78
C GLY A 148 48.96 -23.86 -62.62
N SER A 149 48.90 -25.06 -63.20
CA SER A 149 47.75 -25.54 -64.00
C SER A 149 47.43 -27.02 -63.76
N GLY A 150 46.17 -27.38 -64.00
CA GLY A 150 45.73 -28.79 -64.05
C GLY A 150 45.41 -29.42 -62.69
N ALA A 151 45.31 -28.64 -61.61
CA ALA A 151 44.84 -29.17 -60.33
C ALA A 151 43.32 -29.41 -60.34
N THR A 152 42.90 -30.58 -59.87
CA THR A 152 41.49 -30.96 -59.72
C THR A 152 41.20 -31.45 -58.32
N PHE A 153 40.00 -31.15 -57.85
CA PHE A 153 39.57 -31.40 -56.48
C PHE A 153 38.25 -32.17 -56.45
N LYS A 154 38.00 -32.83 -55.33
CA LYS A 154 36.75 -33.52 -55.01
C LYS A 154 36.20 -33.02 -53.69
N LEU A 155 34.93 -32.64 -53.68
CA LEU A 155 34.17 -32.23 -52.51
C LEU A 155 33.10 -33.27 -52.18
N THR A 156 33.12 -33.77 -50.95
CA THR A 156 31.96 -34.43 -50.32
C THR A 156 31.25 -33.44 -49.41
N THR A 157 29.93 -33.51 -49.40
CA THR A 157 29.09 -32.66 -48.58
C THR A 157 28.27 -33.50 -47.61
N ILE A 158 27.98 -32.94 -46.45
CA ILE A 158 27.06 -33.50 -45.46
C ILE A 158 25.85 -32.58 -45.31
N ASP A 159 24.68 -33.18 -45.17
CA ASP A 159 23.44 -32.45 -44.90
C ASP A 159 23.06 -32.66 -43.44
N THR A 160 22.81 -31.57 -42.72
CA THR A 160 22.26 -31.63 -41.37
C THR A 160 20.75 -31.38 -41.44
N PRO A 161 19.91 -32.37 -41.03
CA PRO A 161 18.47 -32.20 -41.06
C PRO A 161 18.01 -31.14 -40.04
N ALA A 162 16.86 -30.52 -40.30
CA ALA A 162 16.26 -29.58 -39.35
C ALA A 162 15.89 -30.33 -38.07
N THR A 163 16.30 -29.80 -36.92
CA THR A 163 15.85 -30.31 -35.62
C THR A 163 14.68 -29.45 -35.14
N PRO A 164 13.48 -30.03 -34.98
CA PRO A 164 12.33 -29.31 -34.45
C PRO A 164 12.61 -28.83 -33.02
N ALA A 165 11.99 -27.72 -32.61
CA ALA A 165 12.07 -27.27 -31.23
C ALA A 165 11.38 -28.28 -30.30
N GLU A 166 12.06 -28.67 -29.22
CA GLU A 166 11.45 -29.55 -28.21
C GLU A 166 10.92 -28.74 -27.02
N PHE A 167 9.69 -29.07 -26.63
CA PHE A 167 9.02 -28.49 -25.48
C PHE A 167 8.90 -29.55 -24.38
N ALA A 168 9.36 -29.21 -23.17
CA ALA A 168 9.21 -30.06 -22.00
C ALA A 168 8.23 -29.42 -21.00
N GLN A 169 7.47 -30.25 -20.30
CA GLN A 169 6.56 -29.79 -19.26
C GLN A 169 7.35 -29.56 -17.96
N MET A 170 7.45 -28.31 -17.54
CA MET A 170 8.10 -27.90 -16.30
C MET A 170 7.10 -27.92 -15.14
N LYS A 171 7.59 -28.25 -13.93
CA LYS A 171 6.84 -28.20 -12.67
C LYS A 171 7.40 -27.06 -11.81
N LEU A 172 6.54 -26.16 -11.35
CA LEU A 172 6.88 -25.08 -10.42
C LEU A 172 6.09 -25.27 -9.13
N GLU A 173 6.78 -25.27 -8.00
CA GLU A 173 6.16 -25.34 -6.67
C GLU A 173 6.37 -24.01 -5.96
N VAL A 174 5.27 -23.37 -5.58
CA VAL A 174 5.28 -22.06 -4.92
C VAL A 174 4.48 -22.14 -3.62
N PRO A 175 5.00 -21.66 -2.48
CA PRO A 175 4.21 -21.59 -1.25
C PRO A 175 2.94 -20.75 -1.45
N ILE A 176 1.80 -21.23 -0.97
CA ILE A 176 0.52 -20.52 -1.15
C ILE A 176 0.54 -19.14 -0.47
N LEU A 177 1.34 -18.99 0.59
CA LEU A 177 1.48 -17.76 1.34
C LEU A 177 1.99 -16.59 0.49
N THR A 178 2.80 -16.87 -0.54
CA THR A 178 3.37 -15.82 -1.41
C THR A 178 2.40 -15.40 -2.53
N MET A 179 1.30 -16.12 -2.71
CA MET A 179 0.28 -15.89 -3.73
C MET A 179 -0.94 -15.13 -3.22
N MET A 180 -1.04 -14.95 -1.91
CA MET A 180 -2.21 -14.38 -1.29
C MET A 180 -1.80 -13.10 -0.57
N PRO A 181 -2.58 -12.00 -0.74
CA PRO A 181 -2.34 -10.80 0.04
C PRO A 181 -2.56 -11.13 1.51
N ILE A 182 -1.50 -11.03 2.31
CA ILE A 182 -1.60 -11.23 3.75
C ILE A 182 -2.20 -9.95 4.34
N PRO A 183 -3.40 -10.01 4.94
CA PRO A 183 -3.99 -8.85 5.57
C PRO A 183 -3.13 -8.44 6.77
N PHE A 184 -2.55 -7.26 6.70
CA PHE A 184 -1.79 -6.67 7.78
C PHE A 184 -2.35 -5.28 8.07
N ILE A 185 -3.20 -5.21 9.11
CA ILE A 185 -3.83 -3.95 9.53
C ILE A 185 -2.90 -3.28 10.54
N ARG A 186 -2.18 -2.25 10.08
CA ARG A 186 -1.37 -1.40 10.96
C ARG A 186 -2.07 -0.06 11.18
N VAL A 187 -2.04 0.44 12.41
CA VAL A 187 -2.40 1.82 12.70
C VAL A 187 -1.20 2.68 12.32
N GLU A 188 -1.33 3.43 11.23
CA GLU A 188 -0.25 4.26 10.67
C GLU A 188 -0.10 5.57 11.43
N GLU A 189 -1.22 6.22 11.76
CA GLU A 189 -1.26 7.49 12.48
C GLU A 189 -2.50 7.53 13.39
N GLY A 190 -2.32 7.95 14.64
CA GLY A 190 -3.41 8.20 15.59
C GLY A 190 -3.42 9.66 16.01
N THR A 191 -4.33 10.47 15.45
CA THR A 191 -4.50 11.88 15.83
C THR A 191 -5.58 11.98 16.90
N ILE A 192 -5.24 12.56 18.06
CA ILE A 192 -6.17 12.82 19.17
C ILE A 192 -6.40 14.32 19.26
N ASP A 193 -7.56 14.78 18.81
CA ASP A 193 -7.96 16.19 18.90
C ASP A 193 -8.78 16.43 20.18
N PHE A 194 -8.21 17.13 21.16
CA PHE A 194 -8.91 17.50 22.40
C PHE A 194 -9.31 18.98 22.38
N ASN A 195 -10.61 19.26 22.29
CA ASN A 195 -11.16 20.60 22.34
C ASN A 195 -12.02 20.77 23.61
N ALA A 196 -11.53 21.53 24.59
CA ALA A 196 -12.25 21.85 25.81
C ALA A 196 -12.68 23.32 25.82
N LYS A 197 -14.00 23.57 25.87
CA LYS A 197 -14.55 24.91 26.12
C LYS A 197 -15.17 24.95 27.51
N ILE A 198 -14.54 25.67 28.42
CA ILE A 198 -15.06 25.91 29.76
C ILE A 198 -15.72 27.29 29.74
N THR A 199 -17.03 27.34 29.92
CA THR A 199 -17.76 28.61 30.06
C THR A 199 -18.25 28.73 31.50
N SER A 200 -17.73 29.72 32.23
CA SER A 200 -18.18 30.07 33.58
C SER A 200 -18.88 31.42 33.53
N MET A 201 -20.02 31.56 34.21
CA MET A 201 -20.73 32.84 34.36
C MET A 201 -21.14 33.04 35.82
N GLU A 202 -20.65 34.12 36.43
CA GLU A 202 -20.96 34.53 37.79
C GLU A 202 -21.88 35.77 37.75
N TYR A 203 -23.07 35.66 38.34
CA TYR A 203 -23.92 36.82 38.60
C TYR A 203 -24.30 36.88 40.07
N ARG A 204 -23.79 37.91 40.78
CA ARG A 204 -24.32 38.34 42.09
C ARG A 204 -24.41 39.86 42.12
N GLN A 205 -25.58 40.40 41.79
CA GLN A 205 -25.90 41.81 42.02
C GLN A 205 -26.91 41.90 43.17
N ILE A 206 -26.43 42.29 44.36
CA ILE A 206 -27.25 42.52 45.55
C ILE A 206 -27.59 44.01 45.59
N GLY A 207 -28.79 44.38 45.14
CA GLY A 207 -29.35 45.71 45.34
C GLY A 207 -30.30 45.69 46.55
N SER A 208 -29.87 46.21 47.70
CA SER A 208 -30.75 46.44 48.85
C SER A 208 -31.16 47.90 48.89
N GLU A 209 -32.43 48.20 48.63
CA GLU A 209 -32.99 49.54 48.86
C GLU A 209 -33.89 49.50 50.10
N PHE A 210 -33.47 50.20 51.17
CA PHE A 210 -34.33 50.48 52.31
C PHE A 210 -35.15 51.73 52.00
N LYS A 211 -36.40 51.55 51.56
CA LYS A 211 -37.31 52.67 51.30
C LYS A 211 -38.06 53.03 52.58
N PHE A 212 -37.58 54.03 53.29
CA PHE A 212 -38.32 54.70 54.36
C PHE A 212 -39.08 55.89 53.77
N SER A 213 -40.36 55.68 53.44
CA SER A 213 -41.25 56.77 53.03
C SER A 213 -42.19 57.10 54.18
N THR A 214 -42.04 58.28 54.77
CA THR A 214 -43.05 58.89 55.64
C THR A 214 -43.84 59.88 54.80
N SER A 215 -45.13 59.65 54.65
CA SER A 215 -46.03 60.61 53.99
C SER A 215 -47.07 61.07 55.00
N THR A 216 -47.01 62.34 55.38
CA THR A 216 -48.04 63.01 56.18
C THR A 216 -49.02 63.67 55.23
N SER A 217 -50.23 63.12 55.06
CA SER A 217 -51.33 63.83 54.38
C SER A 217 -52.24 64.48 55.41
N MET A 218 -52.63 65.72 55.16
CA MET A 218 -53.51 66.50 56.02
C MET A 218 -54.81 66.72 55.27
N ASP A 219 -55.84 65.92 55.59
CA ASP A 219 -57.15 66.03 54.95
C ASP A 219 -58.00 67.04 55.76
N ASN A 220 -58.27 68.20 55.15
CA ASN A 220 -59.14 69.24 55.73
C ASN A 220 -60.56 69.07 55.19
N THR A 221 -61.47 68.57 56.04
CA THR A 221 -62.89 68.44 55.70
C THR A 221 -63.67 69.59 56.34
N ASN A 222 -64.05 70.58 55.53
CA ASN A 222 -64.89 71.72 55.93
C ASN A 222 -66.33 71.46 55.47
N THR A 223 -67.22 71.12 56.40
CA THR A 223 -68.65 70.93 56.11
C THR A 223 -69.45 72.07 56.72
N ASN A 224 -70.07 72.88 55.85
CA ASN A 224 -70.99 73.94 56.25
C ASN A 224 -72.42 73.40 56.19
N THR A 225 -73.04 73.21 57.36
CA THR A 225 -74.41 72.70 57.46
C THR A 225 -75.34 73.84 57.84
N ASN A 226 -76.23 74.21 56.92
CA ASN A 226 -77.26 75.23 57.17
C ASN A 226 -78.52 74.56 57.71
N ILE A 227 -78.90 74.88 58.94
CA ILE A 227 -80.16 74.45 59.54
C ILE A 227 -81.07 75.68 59.59
N GLY A 228 -82.17 75.67 58.84
CA GLY A 228 -83.04 76.83 58.68
C GLY A 228 -84.42 76.65 59.30
N PHE A 229 -84.78 77.53 60.25
CA PHE A 229 -86.16 77.98 60.44
C PHE A 229 -86.17 79.40 61.02
N PHE A 230 -86.63 80.36 60.20
CA PHE A 230 -86.67 81.83 60.42
C PHE A 230 -85.34 82.51 60.79
N GLY A 231 -84.61 83.01 59.78
CA GLY A 231 -83.35 83.75 59.96
C GLY A 231 -82.16 82.82 60.21
N GLY A 232 -81.64 82.20 59.14
CA GLY A 232 -80.73 81.06 59.21
C GLY A 232 -79.40 81.34 59.94
N LEU A 233 -79.05 80.43 60.86
CA LEU A 233 -77.73 80.36 61.49
C LEU A 233 -76.82 79.41 60.70
N ASN A 234 -75.62 79.87 60.35
CA ASN A 234 -74.62 79.09 59.62
C ASN A 234 -73.67 78.43 60.63
N PHE A 235 -73.58 77.09 60.63
CA PHE A 235 -72.59 76.35 61.42
C PHE A 235 -71.53 75.73 60.50
N ASN A 236 -70.29 76.19 60.63
CA ASN A 236 -69.15 75.69 59.89
C ASN A 236 -68.38 74.67 60.75
N LYS A 237 -68.35 73.40 60.35
CA LYS A 237 -67.55 72.35 61.01
C LYS A 237 -66.27 72.11 60.21
N ASN A 238 -65.13 72.56 60.73
CA ASN A 238 -63.80 72.22 60.22
C ASN A 238 -63.25 71.04 61.02
N VAL A 239 -62.98 69.90 60.37
CA VAL A 239 -62.31 68.77 60.99
C VAL A 239 -61.05 68.43 60.18
N ASN A 240 -59.89 68.62 60.80
CA ASN A 240 -58.61 68.13 60.27
C ASN A 240 -58.36 66.73 60.83
N THR A 241 -58.35 65.72 59.97
CA THR A 241 -58.04 64.35 60.39
C THR A 241 -56.64 64.00 59.91
N ILE A 242 -55.74 63.69 60.84
CA ILE A 242 -54.37 63.27 60.55
C ILE A 242 -54.38 61.75 60.43
N SER A 243 -54.20 61.21 59.23
CA SER A 243 -54.09 59.78 59.00
C SER A 243 -52.62 59.35 58.91
N LEU A 244 -52.08 58.82 60.01
CA LEU A 244 -50.71 58.30 60.05
C LEU A 244 -50.70 56.84 59.55
N LYS A 245 -50.37 56.63 58.27
CA LYS A 245 -50.18 55.30 57.69
C LYS A 245 -48.70 54.93 57.68
N THR A 246 -48.29 54.07 58.62
CA THR A 246 -46.94 53.48 58.65
C THR A 246 -46.96 52.11 58.00
N SER A 247 -46.39 51.97 56.79
CA SER A 247 -46.22 50.67 56.13
C SER A 247 -44.74 50.28 56.11
N LEU A 248 -44.36 49.31 56.94
CA LEU A 248 -43.06 48.66 56.89
C LEU A 248 -43.19 47.42 55.98
N SER A 249 -42.59 47.45 54.80
CA SER A 249 -42.55 46.28 53.91
C SER A 249 -41.12 45.97 53.48
N TYR A 250 -40.74 44.70 53.64
CA TYR A 250 -39.42 44.18 53.29
C TYR A 250 -39.56 43.29 52.06
N GLN A 251 -39.17 43.78 50.89
CA GLN A 251 -39.30 43.05 49.62
C GLN A 251 -37.94 42.49 49.20
N ARG A 252 -37.75 41.18 49.38
CA ARG A 252 -36.52 40.46 48.98
C ARG A 252 -36.74 39.85 47.59
N ASN A 253 -36.05 40.36 46.57
CA ASN A 253 -36.06 39.78 45.22
C ASN A 253 -34.81 38.90 45.03
N THR A 254 -34.96 37.58 45.03
CA THR A 254 -33.87 36.61 44.88
C THR A 254 -33.88 36.02 43.47
N LYS A 255 -32.79 36.19 42.71
CA LYS A 255 -32.53 35.35 41.53
C LYS A 255 -31.30 34.50 41.83
N GLU A 256 -31.51 33.20 41.99
CA GLU A 256 -30.46 32.20 42.19
C GLU A 256 -30.44 31.27 40.97
N GLY A 257 -29.24 31.01 40.44
CA GLY A 257 -29.03 30.04 39.36
C GLY A 257 -27.55 29.77 39.14
N PHE A 258 -27.16 28.49 39.17
CA PHE A 258 -25.87 28.00 38.71
C PHE A 258 -26.11 27.25 37.41
N LYS A 259 -25.66 27.79 36.27
CA LYS A 259 -25.67 27.05 35.00
C LYS A 259 -24.24 26.68 34.64
N ILE A 260 -23.91 25.41 34.81
CA ILE A 260 -22.62 24.84 34.46
C ILE A 260 -22.82 24.06 33.15
N ASP A 261 -22.52 24.68 32.02
CA ASP A 261 -22.52 24.01 30.71
C ASP A 261 -21.10 23.42 30.47
N LYS A 262 -20.91 22.13 30.74
CA LYS A 262 -19.71 21.35 30.37
C LYS A 262 -20.00 20.60 29.06
N THR A 263 -19.31 20.93 27.97
CA THR A 263 -19.44 20.19 26.70
C THR A 263 -18.06 19.73 26.22
N PHE A 264 -17.83 18.42 26.20
CA PHE A 264 -16.59 17.78 25.78
C PHE A 264 -16.79 17.09 24.43
N HIS A 265 -15.88 17.30 23.48
CA HIS A 265 -15.88 16.62 22.17
C HIS A 265 -14.54 15.89 22.00
N LEU A 266 -14.57 14.56 21.85
CA LEU A 266 -13.41 13.73 21.51
C LEU A 266 -13.62 13.13 20.12
N GLY A 267 -12.79 13.51 19.15
CA GLY A 267 -12.78 12.94 17.81
C GLY A 267 -11.54 12.07 17.61
N VAL A 268 -11.72 10.79 17.30
CA VAL A 268 -10.62 9.87 16.95
C VAL A 268 -10.69 9.60 15.46
N LYS A 269 -9.61 9.90 14.73
CA LYS A 269 -9.47 9.61 13.30
C LYS A 269 -8.35 8.59 13.14
N VAL A 270 -8.67 7.44 12.58
CA VAL A 270 -7.70 6.36 12.30
C VAL A 270 -7.63 6.18 10.78
N LYS A 271 -6.44 6.34 10.20
CA LYS A 271 -6.19 5.98 8.80
C LYS A 271 -5.72 4.53 8.76
N VAL A 272 -6.36 3.73 7.91
CA VAL A 272 -6.01 2.33 7.66
C VAL A 272 -5.71 2.22 6.18
N SER A 273 -4.52 1.71 5.85
CA SER A 273 -4.06 1.48 4.47
C SER A 273 -3.96 -0.04 4.21
N GLN A 274 -4.07 -0.43 2.94
CA GLN A 274 -3.87 -1.81 2.48
C GLN A 274 -3.04 -1.78 1.20
N ASP A 275 -2.28 -2.86 1.00
CA ASP A 275 -1.15 -2.90 0.08
C ASP A 275 -1.40 -3.65 -1.24
N GLU A 276 -0.38 -3.51 -2.11
CA GLU A 276 -0.20 -3.90 -3.52
C GLU A 276 -0.23 -5.42 -3.82
N MET A 277 -0.08 -5.82 -5.09
CA MET A 277 -0.12 -7.23 -5.54
C MET A 277 0.94 -8.08 -4.81
N PRO A 278 0.64 -9.34 -4.40
CA PRO A 278 1.60 -10.18 -3.72
C PRO A 278 2.86 -10.47 -4.54
N GLU A 279 4.05 -10.30 -3.94
CA GLU A 279 5.35 -10.45 -4.61
C GLU A 279 5.54 -11.84 -5.27
N GLY A 280 5.01 -12.90 -4.66
CA GLY A 280 5.11 -14.25 -5.23
C GLY A 280 4.22 -14.45 -6.47
N MET A 281 3.09 -13.76 -6.53
CA MET A 281 2.24 -13.72 -7.72
C MET A 281 2.96 -13.01 -8.86
N GLU A 282 3.59 -11.87 -8.60
CA GLU A 282 4.38 -11.14 -9.59
C GLU A 282 5.52 -11.99 -10.16
N LYS A 283 6.32 -12.64 -9.30
CA LYS A 283 7.40 -13.54 -9.75
C LYS A 283 6.90 -14.72 -10.56
N LEU A 284 5.79 -15.34 -10.16
CA LEU A 284 5.21 -16.44 -10.93
C LEU A 284 4.72 -15.94 -12.30
N LEU A 285 4.05 -14.80 -12.35
CA LEU A 285 3.59 -14.21 -13.61
C LEU A 285 4.77 -13.88 -14.53
N GLY A 286 5.88 -13.37 -13.99
CA GLY A 286 7.11 -13.16 -14.75
C GLY A 286 7.73 -14.46 -15.28
N ILE A 287 7.79 -15.52 -14.46
CA ILE A 287 8.29 -16.83 -14.92
C ILE A 287 7.38 -17.43 -16.00
N LEU A 288 6.05 -17.26 -15.85
CA LEU A 288 5.09 -17.73 -16.84
C LEU A 288 5.16 -16.90 -18.12
N GLU A 289 5.42 -15.60 -18.04
CA GLU A 289 5.66 -14.72 -19.19
C GLU A 289 6.92 -15.13 -19.94
N ASP A 290 8.04 -15.38 -19.25
CA ASP A 290 9.27 -15.89 -19.85
C ASP A 290 9.09 -17.28 -20.50
N ALA A 291 8.11 -18.04 -20.03
CA ALA A 291 7.76 -19.33 -20.61
C ALA A 291 6.86 -19.20 -21.86
N ILE A 292 6.32 -18.02 -22.16
CA ILE A 292 5.57 -17.77 -23.40
C ILE A 292 6.56 -17.77 -24.55
N VAL A 293 6.44 -18.76 -25.42
CA VAL A 293 7.26 -18.86 -26.64
C VAL A 293 6.41 -18.45 -27.84
N SER A 294 6.87 -17.44 -28.59
CA SER A 294 6.31 -17.13 -29.90
C SER A 294 6.74 -18.21 -30.91
N GLN A 295 5.80 -19.02 -31.37
CA GLN A 295 6.05 -19.94 -32.48
C GLN A 295 5.97 -19.18 -33.81
N PRO A 296 6.93 -19.34 -34.74
CA PRO A 296 6.75 -18.88 -36.10
C PRO A 296 5.58 -19.63 -36.73
N VAL A 297 4.66 -18.89 -37.34
CA VAL A 297 3.57 -19.47 -38.14
C VAL A 297 4.20 -19.97 -39.45
N GLU A 298 3.96 -21.24 -39.81
CA GLU A 298 4.35 -21.82 -41.11
C GLU A 298 3.82 -21.01 -42.30
#